data_AF-B0R9C7-F1
#
_entry.id   AF-B0R9C7-F1
#
_cell.length_a   1.000
_cell.length_b   1.000
_cell.length_c   1.000
_cell.angle_alpha   90.00
_cell.angle_beta   90.00
_cell.angle_gamma   90.00
#
_symmetry.space_group_name_H-M   'P 1'
#
loop_
_entity.id
_entity.type
_entity.pdbx_description
1 polymer ?
#
loop_
_entity_poly.entity_id
_entity_poly.type
_entity_poly.pdbx_seq_one_letter_code
_entity_poly.pdbx_strand_id
1 'polypeptide(L)'
;MNDRNPPEEFADVNEAVGEEWEAETTPYERIRHVVAHTYSPVSADAVADDARTAPKTARKHLNTLADEGFVETTPGEQGGTLYRRSPESLVVEQAADILEHVSTDELVTRIQEMREQLTEYRSEFGVDSPEELAVNQTNQALSETGSPQDEIDPETIREWKTLRRNLAFANAALSIGNAEQFVDSDRRSTDDSVPA
;
A
#
# COMPACT_ATOMS: atom_id res chain seq x y z
N MET A 1 -47.80 -13.82 33.03
CA MET A 1 -47.06 -12.58 32.70
C MET A 1 -45.65 -13.00 32.34
N ASN A 2 -45.31 -12.96 31.04
CA ASN A 2 -43.97 -13.24 30.54
C ASN A 2 -43.17 -11.94 30.65
N ASP A 3 -42.51 -11.70 31.78
CA ASP A 3 -41.42 -10.72 31.86
C ASP A 3 -40.12 -11.44 31.50
N ARG A 4 -39.88 -11.57 30.20
CA ARG A 4 -38.51 -11.71 29.70
C ARG A 4 -38.07 -10.31 29.31
N ASN A 5 -37.30 -9.66 30.18
CA ASN A 5 -36.49 -8.53 29.74
C ASN A 5 -35.66 -9.01 28.53
N PRO A 6 -35.70 -8.30 27.40
CA PRO A 6 -34.74 -8.56 26.34
C PRO A 6 -33.32 -8.37 26.93
N PRO A 7 -32.33 -9.16 26.49
CA PRO A 7 -30.94 -8.91 26.86
C PRO A 7 -30.57 -7.47 26.46
N GLU A 8 -29.77 -6.79 27.30
CA GLU A 8 -29.23 -5.46 26.99
C GLU A 8 -28.64 -5.47 25.57
N GLU A 9 -29.09 -4.51 24.77
CA GLU A 9 -28.59 -4.27 23.42
C GLU A 9 -27.08 -4.00 23.55
N PHE A 10 -26.24 -4.87 22.98
CA PHE A 10 -24.81 -4.63 22.95
C PHE A 10 -24.59 -3.26 22.31
N ALA A 11 -23.95 -2.32 23.02
CA ALA A 11 -23.52 -1.07 22.43
C ALA A 11 -22.81 -1.39 21.11
N ASP A 12 -23.17 -0.69 20.03
CA ASP A 12 -22.54 -0.92 18.74
C ASP A 12 -21.04 -0.66 18.89
N VAL A 13 -20.27 -1.74 18.88
CA VAL A 13 -18.81 -1.69 19.08
C VAL A 13 -18.16 -0.79 18.03
N ASN A 14 -18.73 -0.74 16.82
CA ASN A 14 -18.23 0.14 15.76
C ASN A 14 -18.45 1.61 16.09
N GLU A 15 -19.53 1.94 16.79
CA GLU A 15 -19.80 3.32 17.19
C GLU A 15 -18.92 3.74 18.36
N ALA A 16 -18.75 2.88 19.37
CA ALA A 16 -17.86 3.15 20.50
C ALA A 16 -16.39 3.33 20.06
N VAL A 17 -15.86 2.42 19.23
CA VAL A 17 -14.51 2.54 18.64
C VAL A 17 -14.40 3.78 17.77
N GLY A 18 -15.49 4.14 17.12
CA GLY A 18 -15.61 5.30 16.28
C GLY A 18 -15.51 6.64 17.00
N GLU A 19 -16.27 6.79 18.09
CA GLU A 19 -16.23 7.97 18.95
C GLU A 19 -14.84 8.14 19.59
N GLU A 20 -14.22 7.04 20.03
CA GLU A 20 -12.85 7.02 20.54
C GLU A 20 -11.86 7.50 19.46
N TRP A 21 -11.94 6.95 18.25
CA TRP A 21 -11.10 7.36 17.14
C TRP A 21 -11.29 8.84 16.77
N GLU A 22 -12.53 9.35 16.79
CA GLU A 22 -12.81 10.78 16.58
C GLU A 22 -12.19 11.68 17.65
N ALA A 23 -12.14 11.22 18.90
CA ALA A 23 -11.57 11.96 20.02
C ALA A 23 -10.03 11.97 20.01
N GLU A 24 -9.41 10.89 19.53
CA GLU A 24 -7.95 10.73 19.51
C GLU A 24 -7.27 11.33 18.27
N THR A 25 -8.04 11.62 17.22
CA THR A 25 -7.49 12.06 15.93
C THR A 25 -8.12 13.34 15.44
N THR A 26 -7.38 14.05 14.60
CA THR A 26 -7.89 15.17 13.81
C THR A 26 -8.60 14.65 12.54
N PRO A 27 -9.52 15.44 11.96
CA PRO A 27 -10.11 15.10 10.67
C PRO A 27 -9.06 14.84 9.59
N TYR A 28 -7.96 15.60 9.58
CA TYR A 28 -6.86 15.41 8.64
C TYR A 28 -6.23 14.02 8.76
N GLU A 29 -5.91 13.59 9.97
CA GLU A 29 -5.31 12.27 10.23
C GLU A 29 -6.25 11.14 9.81
N ARG A 30 -7.56 11.26 10.10
CA ARG A 30 -8.55 10.27 9.66
C ARG A 30 -8.67 10.19 8.14
N ILE A 31 -8.76 11.34 7.46
CA ILE A 31 -8.82 11.41 6.00
C ILE A 31 -7.56 10.80 5.37
N ARG A 32 -6.39 11.15 5.89
CA ARG A 32 -5.11 10.59 5.44
C ARG A 32 -5.09 9.08 5.64
N HIS A 33 -5.55 8.59 6.80
CA HIS A 33 -5.64 7.17 7.10
C HIS A 33 -6.58 6.43 6.14
N VAL A 34 -7.80 6.94 5.91
CA VAL A 34 -8.78 6.34 4.98
C VAL A 34 -8.22 6.25 3.57
N VAL A 35 -7.71 7.36 3.03
CA VAL A 35 -7.22 7.37 1.64
C VAL A 35 -5.95 6.52 1.49
N ALA A 36 -5.12 6.39 2.53
CA ALA A 36 -3.94 5.53 2.53
C ALA A 36 -4.27 4.03 2.37
N HIS A 37 -5.47 3.62 2.81
CA HIS A 37 -5.95 2.23 2.77
C HIS A 37 -6.97 1.98 1.65
N THR A 38 -7.21 2.96 0.79
CA THR A 38 -8.15 2.84 -0.32
C THR A 38 -7.42 2.41 -1.60
N TYR A 39 -7.82 1.28 -2.18
CA TYR A 39 -7.18 0.69 -3.36
C TYR A 39 -7.71 1.23 -4.70
N SER A 40 -8.92 1.79 -4.70
CA SER A 40 -9.61 2.33 -5.88
C SER A 40 -9.85 3.84 -5.73
N PRO A 41 -9.98 4.60 -6.83
CA PRO A 41 -10.36 6.01 -6.74
C PRO A 41 -11.72 6.20 -6.04
N VAL A 42 -11.79 7.10 -5.07
CA VAL A 42 -12.98 7.37 -4.23
C VAL A 42 -13.36 8.84 -4.25
N SER A 43 -14.65 9.13 -4.03
CA SER A 43 -15.13 10.50 -3.92
C SER A 43 -14.77 11.11 -2.56
N ALA A 44 -14.75 12.44 -2.48
CA ALA A 44 -14.59 13.12 -1.19
C ALA A 44 -15.71 12.79 -0.21
N ASP A 45 -16.92 12.51 -0.71
CA ASP A 45 -18.07 12.14 0.12
C ASP A 45 -17.88 10.76 0.76
N ALA A 46 -17.43 9.76 0.00
CA ALA A 46 -17.13 8.43 0.54
C ALA A 46 -16.01 8.48 1.60
N VAL A 47 -14.94 9.24 1.34
CA VAL A 47 -13.87 9.44 2.33
C VAL A 47 -14.38 10.17 3.57
N ALA A 48 -15.34 11.09 3.43
CA ALA A 48 -15.90 11.82 4.56
C ALA A 48 -16.70 10.92 5.49
N ASP A 49 -17.47 10.00 4.92
CA ASP A 49 -18.24 9.00 5.67
C ASP A 49 -17.29 8.10 6.47
N ASP A 50 -16.28 7.52 5.80
CA ASP A 50 -15.30 6.63 6.44
C ASP A 50 -14.43 7.37 7.47
N ALA A 51 -14.08 8.63 7.21
CA ALA A 51 -13.26 9.46 8.12
C ALA A 51 -14.08 10.19 9.18
N ARG A 52 -15.41 9.94 9.25
CA ARG A 52 -16.34 10.56 10.20
C ARG A 52 -16.18 12.08 10.25
N THR A 53 -16.35 12.70 9.09
CA THR A 53 -16.23 14.15 8.94
C THR A 53 -17.19 14.70 7.89
N ALA A 54 -17.28 16.02 7.78
CA ALA A 54 -18.11 16.64 6.75
C ALA A 54 -17.43 16.54 5.36
N PRO A 55 -18.19 16.32 4.26
CA PRO A 55 -17.63 16.26 2.91
C PRO A 55 -16.84 17.49 2.47
N LYS A 56 -17.19 18.67 2.98
CA LYS A 56 -16.43 19.90 2.74
C LYS A 56 -15.02 19.83 3.35
N THR A 57 -14.91 19.27 4.55
CA THR A 57 -13.64 19.08 5.26
C THR A 57 -12.80 18.02 4.56
N ALA A 58 -13.41 16.88 4.19
CA ALA A 58 -12.76 15.84 3.41
C ALA A 58 -12.15 16.39 2.12
N ARG A 59 -12.95 17.09 1.30
CA ARG A 59 -12.49 17.70 0.04
C ARG A 59 -11.33 18.68 0.26
N LYS A 60 -11.39 19.50 1.30
CA LYS A 60 -10.31 20.45 1.61
C LYS A 60 -8.99 19.72 1.86
N HIS A 61 -8.99 18.72 2.75
CA HIS A 61 -7.77 18.01 3.11
C HIS A 61 -7.29 17.06 2.01
N LEU A 62 -8.19 16.44 1.25
CA LEU A 62 -7.81 15.63 0.08
C LEU A 62 -7.12 16.47 -1.00
N ASN A 63 -7.56 17.71 -1.22
CA ASN A 63 -6.84 18.63 -2.10
C ASN A 63 -5.47 19.00 -1.55
N THR A 64 -5.35 19.26 -0.24
CA THR A 64 -4.04 19.49 0.39
C THR A 64 -3.11 18.28 0.24
N LEU A 65 -3.63 17.07 0.48
CA LEU A 65 -2.88 15.83 0.26
C LEU A 65 -2.48 15.63 -1.21
N ALA A 66 -3.29 16.13 -2.15
CA ALA A 66 -2.94 16.11 -3.57
C ALA A 66 -1.83 17.11 -3.90
N ASP A 67 -1.90 18.33 -3.33
CA ASP A 67 -0.86 19.34 -3.48
C ASP A 67 0.49 18.87 -2.88
N GLU A 68 0.44 18.07 -1.80
CA GLU A 68 1.60 17.44 -1.16
C GLU A 68 2.10 16.18 -1.92
N GLY A 69 1.40 15.74 -2.95
CA GLY A 69 1.73 14.52 -3.71
C GLY A 69 1.40 13.21 -3.00
N PHE A 70 0.69 13.26 -1.85
CA PHE A 70 0.23 12.05 -1.15
C PHE A 70 -0.92 11.36 -1.90
N VAL A 71 -1.77 12.15 -2.56
CA VAL A 71 -2.96 11.72 -3.29
C VAL A 71 -2.87 12.17 -4.75
N GLU A 72 -3.41 11.36 -5.66
CA GLU A 72 -3.67 11.77 -7.04
C GLU A 72 -5.16 11.97 -7.26
N THR A 73 -5.49 12.90 -8.15
CA THR A 73 -6.87 13.18 -8.55
C THR A 73 -7.17 12.69 -9.95
N THR A 74 -8.32 12.06 -10.16
CA THR A 74 -8.84 11.72 -11.48
C THR A 74 -10.27 12.23 -11.68
N PRO A 75 -10.68 12.57 -12.91
CA PRO A 75 -12.08 12.88 -13.20
C PRO A 75 -12.96 11.63 -13.02
N GLY A 76 -14.04 11.76 -12.26
CA GLY A 76 -15.09 10.74 -12.13
C GLY A 76 -16.13 10.83 -13.24
N GLU A 77 -16.93 9.76 -13.37
CA GLU A 77 -17.92 9.59 -14.45
C GLU A 77 -18.94 10.73 -14.56
N GLN A 78 -19.30 11.34 -13.42
CA GLN A 78 -20.28 12.44 -13.33
C GLN A 78 -19.62 13.82 -13.20
N GLY A 79 -18.33 13.93 -13.53
CA GLY A 79 -17.58 15.20 -13.46
C GLY A 79 -17.08 15.59 -12.06
N GLY A 80 -17.30 14.75 -11.05
CA GLY A 80 -16.72 14.91 -9.71
C GLY A 80 -15.25 14.50 -9.67
N THR A 81 -14.47 15.04 -8.73
CA THR A 81 -13.08 14.62 -8.49
C THR A 81 -13.05 13.33 -7.67
N LEU A 82 -12.33 12.33 -8.16
CA LEU A 82 -11.96 11.14 -7.42
C LEU A 82 -10.53 11.26 -6.92
N TYR A 83 -10.27 10.66 -5.77
CA TYR A 83 -9.00 10.71 -5.06
C TYR A 83 -8.51 9.28 -4.86
N ARG A 84 -7.20 9.08 -5.01
CA ARG A 84 -6.55 7.81 -4.64
C ARG A 84 -5.18 8.09 -4.07
N ARG A 85 -4.64 7.19 -3.24
CA ARG A 85 -3.24 7.27 -2.82
C ARG A 85 -2.32 7.27 -4.06
N SER A 86 -1.38 8.21 -4.10
CA SER A 86 -0.34 8.25 -5.13
C SER A 86 0.53 6.98 -5.05
N PRO A 87 0.85 6.34 -6.19
CA PRO A 87 1.84 5.27 -6.22
C PRO A 87 3.21 5.73 -5.73
N GLU A 88 3.61 6.96 -6.06
CA GLU A 88 4.88 7.56 -5.61
C GLU A 88 4.89 7.72 -4.08
N SER A 89 3.81 8.24 -3.50
CA SER A 89 3.73 8.42 -2.04
C SER A 89 3.79 7.09 -1.29
N LEU A 90 3.13 6.05 -1.81
CA LEU A 90 3.20 4.69 -1.29
C LEU A 90 4.63 4.15 -1.30
N VAL A 91 5.36 4.34 -2.40
CA VAL A 91 6.76 3.88 -2.51
C VAL A 91 7.66 4.59 -1.51
N VAL A 92 7.52 5.91 -1.36
CA VAL A 92 8.33 6.71 -0.42
C VAL A 92 8.05 6.32 1.03
N GLU A 93 6.78 6.20 1.43
CA GLU A 93 6.44 5.79 2.79
C GLU A 93 6.92 4.36 3.10
N GLN A 94 6.72 3.42 2.18
CA GLN A 94 7.16 2.04 2.38
C GLN A 94 8.69 1.95 2.44
N ALA A 95 9.40 2.75 1.65
CA ALA A 95 10.85 2.82 1.70
C ALA A 95 11.35 3.37 3.05
N ALA A 96 10.72 4.43 3.56
CA ALA A 96 11.06 5.00 4.86
C ALA A 96 10.83 3.99 6.01
N ASP A 97 9.68 3.31 6.01
CA ASP A 97 9.36 2.25 6.98
C ASP A 97 10.38 1.09 6.94
N ILE A 98 10.80 0.68 5.74
CA ILE A 98 11.84 -0.34 5.57
C ILE A 98 13.18 0.14 6.15
N LEU A 99 13.59 1.37 5.86
CA LEU A 99 14.87 1.93 6.32
C LEU A 99 14.91 2.17 7.84
N GLU A 100 13.75 2.39 8.48
CA GLU A 100 13.64 2.48 9.94
C GLU A 100 13.98 1.15 10.63
N HIS A 101 13.66 0.02 9.99
CA HIS A 101 13.76 -1.30 10.59
C HIS A 101 14.88 -2.19 10.03
N VAL A 102 15.43 -1.84 8.86
CA VAL A 102 16.38 -2.68 8.12
C VAL A 102 17.57 -1.86 7.63
N SER A 103 18.77 -2.29 8.01
CA SER A 103 20.00 -1.63 7.56
C SER A 103 20.22 -1.79 6.04
N THR A 104 20.96 -0.87 5.43
CA THR A 104 21.29 -0.93 4.00
C THR A 104 22.02 -2.23 3.61
N ASP A 105 22.96 -2.71 4.43
CA ASP A 105 23.68 -3.96 4.17
C ASP A 105 22.74 -5.18 4.21
N GLU A 106 21.81 -5.20 5.17
CA GLU A 106 20.80 -6.24 5.27
C GLU A 106 19.82 -6.20 4.09
N LEU A 107 19.44 -5.00 3.62
CA LEU A 107 18.62 -4.84 2.41
C LEU A 107 19.30 -5.42 1.18
N VAL A 108 20.60 -5.18 1.00
CA VAL A 108 21.34 -5.75 -0.13
C VAL A 108 21.28 -7.27 -0.11
N THR A 109 21.49 -7.90 1.05
CA THR A 109 21.38 -9.36 1.20
C THR A 109 19.98 -9.86 0.86
N ARG A 110 18.94 -9.28 1.48
CA ARG A 110 17.54 -9.68 1.24
C ARG A 110 17.11 -9.49 -0.22
N ILE A 111 17.60 -8.44 -0.89
CA ILE A 111 17.34 -8.22 -2.32
C ILE A 111 17.91 -9.37 -3.17
N GLN A 112 19.11 -9.88 -2.86
CA GLN A 112 19.67 -11.00 -3.59
C GLN A 112 18.87 -12.28 -3.34
N GLU A 113 18.52 -12.59 -2.10
CA GLU A 113 17.67 -13.74 -1.74
C GLU A 113 16.33 -13.71 -2.49
N MET A 114 15.66 -12.54 -2.53
CA MET A 114 14.41 -12.40 -3.28
C MET A 114 14.61 -12.60 -4.79
N ARG A 115 15.73 -12.15 -5.36
CA ARG A 115 16.03 -12.37 -6.80
C ARG A 115 16.28 -13.85 -7.12
N GLU A 116 16.93 -14.57 -6.21
CA GLU A 116 17.14 -16.01 -6.33
C GLU A 116 15.80 -16.75 -6.29
N GLN A 117 14.94 -16.47 -5.30
CA GLN A 117 13.60 -17.04 -5.21
C GLN A 117 12.75 -16.75 -6.46
N LEU A 118 12.83 -15.53 -7.03
CA LEU A 118 12.13 -15.23 -8.29
C LEU A 118 12.67 -16.04 -9.47
N THR A 119 13.96 -16.35 -9.47
CA THR A 119 14.57 -17.19 -10.51
C THR A 119 14.13 -18.64 -10.36
N GLU A 120 13.97 -19.12 -9.13
CA GLU A 120 13.41 -20.44 -8.82
C GLU A 120 11.96 -20.55 -9.32
N TYR A 121 11.08 -19.60 -8.99
CA TYR A 121 9.70 -19.57 -9.52
C TYR A 121 9.66 -19.62 -11.05
N ARG A 122 10.49 -18.82 -11.74
CA ARG A 122 10.55 -18.83 -13.21
C ARG A 122 11.01 -20.16 -13.76
N SER A 123 12.00 -20.79 -13.13
CA SER A 123 12.53 -22.08 -13.55
C SER A 123 11.54 -23.22 -13.29
N GLU A 124 10.82 -23.17 -12.17
CA GLU A 124 9.82 -24.17 -11.79
C GLU A 124 8.63 -24.15 -12.76
N PHE A 125 8.11 -22.95 -13.05
CA PHE A 125 6.89 -22.79 -13.84
C PHE A 125 7.12 -22.53 -15.32
N GLY A 126 8.36 -22.29 -15.74
CA GLY A 126 8.72 -22.07 -17.15
C GLY A 126 8.12 -20.80 -17.77
N VAL A 127 7.75 -19.82 -16.96
CA VAL A 127 7.16 -18.54 -17.38
C VAL A 127 7.85 -17.37 -16.68
N ASP A 128 7.76 -16.18 -17.25
CA ASP A 128 8.49 -15.01 -16.71
C ASP A 128 7.77 -14.32 -15.55
N SER A 129 6.46 -14.58 -15.41
CA SER A 129 5.59 -13.90 -14.46
C SER A 129 4.43 -14.76 -13.93
N PRO A 130 3.93 -14.47 -12.71
CA PRO A 130 2.72 -15.08 -12.16
C PRO A 130 1.45 -14.74 -12.97
N GLU A 131 1.41 -13.62 -13.68
CA GLU A 131 0.29 -13.29 -14.57
C GLU A 131 0.25 -14.22 -15.79
N GLU A 132 1.40 -14.46 -16.41
CA GLU A 132 1.53 -15.42 -17.51
C GLU A 132 1.15 -16.84 -17.05
N LEU A 133 1.58 -17.23 -15.85
CA LEU A 133 1.20 -18.51 -15.24
C LEU A 133 -0.32 -18.65 -15.13
N ALA A 134 -1.00 -17.64 -14.58
CA ALA A 134 -2.45 -17.63 -14.40
C ALA A 134 -3.20 -17.67 -15.76
N VAL A 135 -2.67 -16.99 -16.78
CA VAL A 135 -3.22 -17.05 -18.15
C VAL A 135 -3.07 -18.45 -18.74
N ASN A 136 -1.89 -19.07 -18.60
CA ASN A 136 -1.64 -20.43 -19.09
C ASN A 136 -2.57 -21.45 -18.44
N GLN A 137 -2.80 -21.34 -17.13
CA GLN A 137 -3.79 -22.17 -16.41
C GLN A 137 -5.20 -21.99 -16.95
N THR A 138 -5.63 -20.73 -17.12
CA THR A 138 -6.97 -20.42 -17.64
C THR A 138 -7.15 -21.03 -19.03
N ASN A 139 -6.15 -20.89 -19.90
CA ASN A 139 -6.18 -21.47 -21.25
C ASN A 139 -6.24 -23.00 -21.22
N GLN A 140 -5.51 -23.65 -20.30
CA GLN A 140 -5.51 -25.11 -20.16
C GLN A 140 -6.87 -25.62 -19.67
N ALA A 141 -7.48 -24.95 -18.69
CA ALA A 141 -8.82 -25.27 -18.19
C ALA A 141 -9.90 -25.18 -19.29
N LEU A 142 -9.76 -24.21 -20.20
CA LEU A 142 -10.67 -24.03 -21.33
C LEU A 142 -10.49 -25.05 -22.47
N SER A 143 -9.36 -25.76 -22.54
CA SER A 143 -8.97 -26.55 -23.72
C SER A 143 -9.39 -28.03 -23.68
N GLU A 144 -10.21 -28.50 -22.72
CA GLU A 144 -10.59 -29.92 -22.49
C GLU A 144 -9.42 -30.93 -22.32
N THR A 145 -8.18 -30.47 -22.49
CA THR A 145 -6.93 -31.21 -22.24
C THR A 145 -6.42 -31.06 -20.81
N GLY A 146 -7.05 -30.19 -20.01
CA GLY A 146 -6.67 -29.93 -18.62
C GLY A 146 -7.07 -31.08 -17.71
N SER A 147 -6.08 -31.75 -17.10
CA SER A 147 -6.33 -32.62 -15.95
C SER A 147 -6.49 -31.74 -14.70
N PRO A 148 -7.43 -32.05 -13.78
CA PRO A 148 -7.56 -31.32 -12.51
C PRO A 148 -6.30 -31.34 -11.62
N GLN A 149 -5.28 -32.12 -11.98
CA GLN A 149 -4.02 -32.23 -11.23
C GLN A 149 -2.95 -31.21 -11.67
N ASP A 150 -3.17 -30.47 -12.77
CA ASP A 150 -2.24 -29.42 -13.25
C ASP A 150 -2.61 -28.01 -12.72
N GLU A 151 -3.62 -27.91 -11.86
CA GLU A 151 -4.00 -26.63 -11.25
C GLU A 151 -2.98 -26.27 -10.16
N ILE A 152 -2.19 -25.22 -10.41
CA ILE A 152 -1.20 -24.69 -9.47
C ILE A 152 -1.96 -23.95 -8.38
N ASP A 153 -1.52 -24.15 -7.14
CA ASP A 153 -2.10 -23.51 -5.97
C ASP A 153 -2.18 -21.98 -6.15
N PRO A 154 -3.39 -21.38 -6.02
CA PRO A 154 -3.56 -19.92 -6.01
C PRO A 154 -2.66 -19.21 -5.01
N GLU A 155 -2.25 -19.88 -3.92
CA GLU A 155 -1.34 -19.31 -2.95
C GLU A 155 0.07 -19.13 -3.53
N THR A 156 0.57 -20.06 -4.34
CA THR A 156 1.85 -19.91 -5.06
C THR A 156 1.87 -18.65 -5.94
N ILE A 157 0.76 -18.37 -6.64
CA ILE A 157 0.63 -17.15 -7.46
C ILE A 157 0.67 -15.89 -6.58
N ARG A 158 0.04 -15.92 -5.40
CA ARG A 158 0.02 -14.80 -4.46
C ARG A 158 1.38 -14.57 -3.81
N GLU A 159 2.07 -15.63 -3.41
CA GLU A 159 3.43 -15.59 -2.88
C GLU A 159 4.37 -14.97 -3.92
N TRP A 160 4.32 -15.45 -5.17
CA TRP A 160 5.16 -14.91 -6.23
C TRP A 160 4.88 -13.42 -6.50
N LYS A 161 3.60 -13.00 -6.53
CA LYS A 161 3.24 -11.58 -6.65
C LYS A 161 3.75 -10.75 -5.47
N THR A 162 3.63 -11.29 -4.26
CA THR A 162 4.09 -10.63 -3.03
C THR A 162 5.60 -10.48 -3.03
N LEU A 163 6.34 -11.51 -3.42
CA LEU A 163 7.79 -11.50 -3.56
C LEU A 163 8.26 -10.44 -4.56
N ARG A 164 7.62 -10.37 -5.74
CA ARG A 164 7.91 -9.31 -6.73
C ARG A 164 7.67 -7.91 -6.18
N ARG A 165 6.56 -7.72 -5.45
CA ARG A 165 6.22 -6.44 -4.83
C ARG A 165 7.22 -6.04 -3.74
N ASN A 166 7.58 -6.98 -2.86
CA ASN A 166 8.53 -6.74 -1.78
C ASN A 166 9.92 -6.41 -2.34
N LEU A 167 10.36 -7.10 -3.39
CA LEU A 167 11.60 -6.77 -4.09
C LEU A 167 11.56 -5.34 -4.66
N ALA A 168 10.45 -4.90 -5.24
CA ALA A 168 10.33 -3.54 -5.75
C ALA A 168 10.49 -2.49 -4.63
N PHE A 169 9.80 -2.67 -3.49
CA PHE A 169 9.93 -1.77 -2.34
C PHE A 169 11.34 -1.80 -1.72
N ALA A 170 11.97 -2.97 -1.60
CA ALA A 170 13.33 -3.06 -1.09
C ALA A 170 14.35 -2.34 -1.99
N ASN A 171 14.22 -2.44 -3.32
CA ASN A 171 15.08 -1.68 -4.24
C ASN A 171 14.84 -0.16 -4.14
N ALA A 172 13.58 0.27 -3.95
CA ALA A 172 13.25 1.67 -3.70
C ALA A 172 13.89 2.17 -2.40
N ALA A 173 13.75 1.42 -1.31
CA ALA A 173 14.39 1.70 -0.02
C ALA A 173 15.91 1.82 -0.15
N LEU A 174 16.56 0.86 -0.80
CA LEU A 174 18.00 0.91 -1.05
C LEU A 174 18.39 2.15 -1.88
N SER A 175 17.60 2.50 -2.89
CA SER A 175 17.86 3.67 -3.74
C SER A 175 17.74 4.99 -2.96
N ILE A 176 16.70 5.12 -2.13
CA ILE A 176 16.49 6.29 -1.27
C ILE A 176 17.59 6.39 -0.21
N GLY A 177 17.90 5.31 0.51
CA GLY A 177 18.96 5.31 1.51
C GLY A 177 20.34 5.69 0.93
N ASN A 178 20.66 5.22 -0.28
CA ASN A 178 21.87 5.64 -0.99
C ASN A 178 21.85 7.13 -1.35
N ALA A 179 20.70 7.66 -1.79
CA ALA A 179 20.54 9.07 -2.11
C ALA A 179 20.67 9.97 -0.89
N GLU A 180 20.09 9.57 0.25
CA GLU A 180 20.23 10.29 1.53
C GLU A 180 21.68 10.33 2.02
N GLN A 181 22.39 9.21 1.94
CA GLN A 181 23.82 9.16 2.27
C GLN A 181 24.64 10.13 1.40
N PHE A 182 24.33 10.20 0.10
CA PHE A 182 24.99 11.13 -0.81
C PHE A 182 24.75 12.60 -0.40
N VAL A 183 23.49 12.98 -0.16
CA VAL A 183 23.12 14.34 0.28
C VAL A 183 23.78 14.73 1.60
N ASP A 184 23.86 13.82 2.57
CA ASP A 184 24.49 14.10 3.86
C ASP A 184 26.01 14.17 3.77
N SER A 185 26.63 13.41 2.86
CA SER A 185 28.07 13.48 2.62
C SER A 185 28.49 14.83 2.02
N ASP A 186 27.68 15.40 1.12
CA ASP A 186 27.89 16.74 0.56
C ASP A 186 27.81 17.83 1.64
N ARG A 187 26.84 17.72 2.57
CA ARG A 187 26.68 18.69 3.67
C ARG A 187 27.91 18.73 4.58
N ARG A 188 28.45 17.57 4.96
CA ARG A 188 29.66 17.50 5.82
C ARG A 188 30.89 18.07 5.14
N SER A 189 31.03 17.90 3.82
CA SER A 189 32.15 18.45 3.04
C SER A 189 32.13 20.00 2.98
N THR A 190 30.95 20.61 2.94
CA THR A 190 30.80 22.07 2.90
C THR A 190 31.12 22.77 4.21
N ASP A 191 30.91 22.12 5.36
CA ASP A 191 31.14 22.71 6.69
C ASP A 191 32.65 22.75 7.04
N ASP A 192 33.43 21.77 6.56
CA ASP A 192 34.88 21.69 6.77
C ASP A 192 35.68 22.66 5.86
N SER A 193 35.00 23.34 4.93
CA SER A 193 35.61 24.24 3.94
C SER A 193 35.48 25.74 4.28
N VAL A 194 34.97 26.11 5.46
CA VAL A 194 34.88 27.52 5.90
C VAL A 194 36.06 27.85 6.83
N PRO A 195 37.09 28.60 6.37
CA PRO A 195 38.16 29.04 7.25
C PRO A 195 37.72 30.26 8.07
N ALA A 196 38.19 30.31 9.33
CA ALA A 196 37.99 31.39 10.29
C ALA A 196 38.68 32.71 9.91
#